data_AF-A0A822HPR6-F1
#
_entry.id   AF-A0A822HPR6-F1
#
_cell.length_a   1.000
_cell.length_b   1.000
_cell.length_c   1.000
_cell.angle_alpha   90.00
_cell.angle_beta   90.00
_cell.angle_gamma   90.00
#
_symmetry.space_group_name_H-M   'P 1'
#
loop_
_entity.id
_entity.type
_entity.pdbx_description
1 polymer ?
#
loop_
_entity_poly.entity_id
_entity_poly.type
_entity_poly.pdbx_seq_one_letter_code
_entity_poly.pdbx_strand_id
1 'polypeptide(L)' 'MIDKDVIAFHPYSRTITDDELSTSTNERIFLLATALHQGYTIERLFELTKIDRL' A
#
# COMPACT_ATOMS: atom_id res chain seq x y z
N MET A 1 -6.03 -0.48 11.88
CA MET A 1 -7.03 0.60 12.06
C MET A 1 -6.25 1.89 12.07
N ILE A 2 -6.57 2.85 11.18
CA ILE A 2 -5.76 4.07 11.01
C ILE A 2 -5.94 4.97 12.25
N ASP A 3 -4.83 5.54 12.73
CA ASP A 3 -4.87 6.50 13.83
C ASP A 3 -5.45 7.85 13.35
N LYS A 4 -6.23 8.51 14.21
CA LYS A 4 -7.05 9.68 13.86
C LYS A 4 -6.21 10.89 13.46
N ASP A 5 -4.96 10.92 13.91
CA ASP A 5 -4.02 12.00 13.68
C ASP A 5 -3.29 11.87 12.33
N VAL A 6 -3.52 10.77 11.58
CA VAL A 6 -2.87 10.56 10.29
C VAL A 6 -3.70 11.15 9.15
N ILE A 7 -3.19 12.23 8.58
CA ILE A 7 -3.87 13.09 7.61
C ILE A 7 -3.40 12.91 6.15
N ALA A 8 -2.43 12.02 5.87
CA ALA A 8 -1.78 11.96 4.55
C ALA A 8 -1.29 10.57 4.11
N PHE A 9 -0.93 10.47 2.83
CA PHE A 9 -0.38 9.29 2.16
C PHE A 9 1.11 9.10 2.48
N HIS A 10 1.41 8.59 3.67
CA HIS A 10 2.79 8.34 4.12
C HIS A 10 3.22 6.88 3.92
N PRO A 11 4.47 6.60 3.51
CA PRO A 11 5.01 5.25 3.56
C PRO A 11 5.38 4.85 4.99
N TYR A 12 5.37 3.55 5.27
CA TYR A 12 5.99 2.99 6.46
C TYR A 12 7.52 2.98 6.31
N SER A 13 8.21 3.08 7.44
CA SER A 13 9.68 2.98 7.52
C SER A 13 10.21 1.54 7.38
N ARG A 14 9.33 0.55 7.18
CA ARG A 14 9.68 -0.88 7.10
C ARG A 14 9.46 -1.43 5.69
N THR A 15 10.15 -2.52 5.39
CA THR A 15 9.84 -3.33 4.21
C THR A 15 8.48 -4.01 4.36
N ILE A 16 7.78 -4.15 3.24
CA ILE A 16 6.50 -4.84 3.15
C ILE A 16 6.62 -6.02 2.19
N THR A 17 5.68 -6.95 2.27
CA THR A 17 5.62 -8.11 1.36
C THR A 17 4.39 -8.07 0.45
N ASP A 18 4.42 -8.87 -0.61
CA ASP A 18 3.32 -9.01 -1.56
C ASP A 18 2.04 -9.57 -0.90
N ASP A 19 2.19 -10.44 0.10
CA ASP A 19 1.08 -10.98 0.89
C ASP A 19 0.32 -9.87 1.63
N GLU A 20 1.04 -8.88 2.17
CA GLU A 20 0.42 -7.73 2.84
C GLU A 20 -0.39 -6.88 1.87
N LEU A 21 0.06 -6.75 0.61
CA LEU A 21 -0.66 -6.03 -0.44
C LEU A 21 -1.89 -6.80 -0.93
N SER A 22 -1.82 -8.13 -0.95
CA SER A 22 -2.97 -8.98 -1.33
C SER A 22 -4.06 -9.03 -0.24
N THR A 23 -3.70 -8.83 1.02
CA THR A 23 -4.62 -8.92 2.17
C THR A 23 -5.44 -7.66 2.36
N SER A 24 -6.76 -7.77 2.51
CA SER A 24 -7.63 -6.62 2.77
C SER A 24 -7.36 -6.03 4.17
N THR A 25 -7.11 -4.72 4.22
CA THR A 25 -6.80 -4.03 5.48
C THR A 25 -7.18 -2.55 5.40
N ASN A 26 -7.56 -1.98 6.55
CA ASN A 26 -7.82 -0.54 6.68
C ASN A 26 -6.56 0.31 6.56
N GLU A 27 -5.36 -0.29 6.60
CA GLU A 27 -4.07 0.40 6.47
C GLU A 27 -3.52 0.35 5.03
N ARG A 28 -4.33 -0.09 4.08
CA ARG A 28 -3.90 -0.34 2.69
C ARG A 28 -3.28 0.88 2.03
N ILE A 29 -3.73 2.08 2.38
CA ILE A 29 -3.18 3.32 1.84
C ILE A 29 -1.70 3.53 2.18
N PHE A 30 -1.24 3.12 3.37
CA PHE A 30 0.17 3.19 3.76
C PHE A 30 1.00 2.08 3.11
N LEU A 31 0.43 0.88 2.96
CA LEU A 31 1.08 -0.21 2.25
C LEU A 31 1.33 0.16 0.78
N LEU A 32 0.35 0.80 0.12
CA LEU A 32 0.51 1.31 -1.24
C LEU A 32 1.60 2.40 -1.33
N ALA A 33 1.60 3.36 -0.39
CA ALA A 33 2.64 4.39 -0.33
C ALA A 33 4.04 3.78 -0.16
N THR A 34 4.15 2.77 0.70
CA THR A 34 5.38 2.04 0.98
C THR A 34 5.86 1.25 -0.25
N ALA A 35 4.95 0.57 -0.94
CA ALA A 35 5.27 -0.20 -2.15
C ALA A 35 5.79 0.70 -3.27
N LEU A 36 5.12 1.84 -3.50
CA LEU A 36 5.56 2.84 -4.47
C LEU A 36 6.94 3.39 -4.10
N HIS A 37 7.17 3.68 -2.82
CA HIS A 37 8.48 4.12 -2.34
C HIS A 37 9.58 3.05 -2.53
N GLN A 38 9.21 1.76 -2.44
CA GLN A 38 10.09 0.62 -2.69
C GLN A 38 10.28 0.29 -4.18
N GLY A 39 9.66 1.05 -5.09
CA GLY A 39 9.83 0.88 -6.53
C GLY A 39 8.92 -0.16 -7.16
N TYR A 40 7.83 -0.57 -6.49
CA TYR A 40 6.81 -1.39 -7.11
C TYR A 40 6.18 -0.65 -8.29
N THR A 41 5.97 -1.36 -9.39
CA THR A 41 5.29 -0.80 -10.57
C THR A 41 3.78 -0.76 -10.34
N ILE A 42 3.09 0.12 -11.06
CA ILE A 42 1.62 0.20 -11.03
C ILE A 42 1.02 -1.12 -11.52
N GLU A 43 1.64 -1.77 -12.51
CA GLU A 43 1.26 -3.11 -12.99
C GLU A 43 1.30 -4.13 -11.86
N ARG A 44 2.38 -4.16 -11.08
CA ARG A 44 2.54 -5.10 -9.96
C ARG A 44 1.51 -4.84 -8.86
N LEU A 45 1.24 -3.58 -8.55
CA LEU A 45 0.23 -3.20 -7.57
C LEU A 45 -1.18 -3.59 -8.02
N PHE A 46 -1.50 -3.43 -9.30
CA PHE A 46 -2.77 -3.90 -9.86
C PHE A 46 -2.90 -5.43 -9.74
N GLU A 47 -1.85 -6.18 -10.08
CA GLU A 47 -1.85 -7.64 -9.98
C GLU A 47 -2.16 -8.14 -8.57
N LEU A 48 -1.54 -7.52 -7.56
CA LEU A 48 -1.64 -7.92 -6.15
C LEU A 48 -2.93 -7.45 -5.48
N THR A 49 -3.37 -6.22 -5.76
CA THR A 49 -4.43 -5.57 -4.99
C THR A 49 -5.80 -5.56 -5.68
N LYS A 50 -5.81 -5.74 -7.01
CA LYS A 50 -6.99 -5.57 -7.89
C LYS A 50 -7.65 -4.18 -7.80
N ILE A 51 -6.95 -3.20 -7.25
CA ILE A 51 -7.38 -1.80 -7.30
C ILE A 51 -7.20 -1.31 -8.73
N ASP A 52 -8.25 -0.73 -9.29
CA ASP A 52 -8.22 -0.23 -10.66
C ASP A 52 -7.15 0.86 -10.84
N ARG A 53 -6.68 1.00 -12.08
CA ARG A 53 -5.68 2.01 -12.45
C ARG A 53 -6.33 3.31 -12.91
N LEU A 54 -7.65 3.31 -13.13
CA LEU A 54 -8.45 4.37 -13.75
C LEU A 54 -9.60 4.85 -12.85
#